data_AF-A0A424ST46-F1
#
_entry.id   AF-A0A424ST46-F1
#
_cell.length_a   1.000
_cell.length_b   1.000
_cell.length_c   1.000
_cell.angle_alpha   90.00
_cell.angle_beta   90.00
_cell.angle_gamma   90.00
#
_symmetry.space_group_name_H-M   'P 1'
#
loop_
_entity.id
_entity.type
_entity.pdbx_description
1 polymer ?
#
loop_
_entity_poly.entity_id
_entity_poly.type
_entity_poly.pdbx_seq_one_letter_code
_entity_poly.pdbx_strand_id
1 'polypeptide(L)'
;MKKSNPVIFIILFIQTIIYGQGPSVAERYGDRIELLGIPFKDPLVLCQILIAIFISIAFMQSGLDKILDRKGNLEFFKAHFANTFLKNFTTLLLSILTILELIGALMLIYGIYFAFAYRTTLWIFYGFVVLALTLTFLFAGQRISKDYLGAADLVPYFILIILGIMSMY
;
A
#
# COMPACT_ATOMS: atom_id res chain seq x y z
N MET A 1 30.89 44.28 13.43
CA MET A 1 30.42 42.96 12.92
C MET A 1 30.92 41.87 13.85
N LYS A 2 30.03 41.18 14.60
CA LYS A 2 30.42 40.09 15.53
C LYS A 2 30.84 38.87 14.70
N LYS A 3 32.11 38.43 14.80
CA LYS A 3 32.58 37.18 14.20
C LYS A 3 31.90 36.01 14.91
N SER A 4 31.16 35.17 14.18
CA SER A 4 30.58 33.94 14.73
C SER A 4 31.70 32.94 15.07
N ASN A 5 31.66 32.37 16.28
CA ASN A 5 32.67 31.42 16.73
C ASN A 5 32.39 30.02 16.13
N PRO A 6 33.27 29.47 15.27
CA PRO A 6 33.03 28.19 14.60
C PRO A 6 32.89 27.02 15.58
N VAL A 7 33.43 27.15 16.80
CA VAL A 7 33.30 26.15 17.87
C VAL A 7 31.84 25.99 18.31
N ILE A 8 31.04 27.07 18.32
CA ILE A 8 29.62 27.01 18.68
C ILE A 8 28.82 26.22 17.64
N PHE A 9 29.14 26.39 16.35
CA PHE A 9 28.51 25.62 15.28
C PHE A 9 28.83 24.13 15.35
N ILE A 10 30.08 23.79 15.70
CA ILE A 10 30.50 22.39 15.89
C ILE A 10 29.77 21.77 17.10
N ILE A 11 29.65 22.49 18.22
CA ILE A 11 28.92 22.00 19.39
C ILE A 11 27.44 21.80 19.08
N LEU A 12 26.81 22.75 18.39
CA LEU A 12 25.41 22.62 17.97
C LEU A 12 25.23 21.43 17.03
N PHE A 13 26.12 21.23 16.05
CA PHE A 13 26.07 20.11 15.12
C PHE A 13 26.26 18.75 15.82
N ILE A 14 27.18 18.67 16.79
CA ILE A 14 27.38 17.48 17.63
C ILE A 14 26.15 17.22 18.51
N GLN A 15 25.52 18.25 19.08
CA GLN A 15 24.26 18.09 19.80
C GLN A 15 23.15 17.56 18.88
N THR A 16 23.04 18.00 17.63
CA THR A 16 22.03 17.46 16.71
C THR A 16 22.28 15.99 16.37
N ILE A 17 23.54 15.54 16.31
CA ILE A 17 23.89 14.13 16.10
C ILE A 17 23.57 13.29 17.35
N ILE A 18 23.86 13.81 18.54
CA ILE A 18 23.64 13.11 19.82
C ILE A 18 22.14 13.05 20.19
N TYR A 19 21.38 14.12 19.95
CA TYR A 19 19.94 14.20 20.26
C TYR A 19 19.03 13.84 19.09
N GLY A 20 19.57 13.63 17.89
CA GLY A 20 18.80 13.25 16.69
C GLY A 20 18.35 11.79 16.66
N GLN A 21 18.76 10.98 17.64
CA GLN A 21 18.39 9.57 17.77
C GLN A 21 17.50 9.42 19.02
N GLY A 22 16.25 9.88 18.92
CA GLY A 22 15.24 9.51 19.91
C GLY A 22 14.98 8.00 19.84
N PRO A 23 14.62 7.34 20.95
CA PRO A 23 14.28 5.91 20.93
C PRO A 23 13.16 5.66 19.93
N SER A 24 13.29 4.57 19.16
CA SER A 24 12.24 4.14 18.23
C SER A 24 10.91 3.93 18.96
N VAL A 25 9.79 3.95 18.23
CA VAL A 25 8.46 3.70 18.83
C VAL A 25 8.45 2.36 19.58
N ALA A 26 9.12 1.34 19.02
CA ALA A 26 9.33 0.04 19.67
C ALA A 26 10.07 0.14 21.02
N GLU A 27 11.10 0.98 21.12
CA GLU A 27 11.85 1.18 22.37
C GLU A 27 11.07 1.98 23.43
N ARG A 28 10.17 2.89 23.02
CA ARG A 28 9.33 3.65 23.96
C ARG A 28 8.14 2.86 24.48
N TYR A 29 7.52 2.03 23.64
CA TYR A 29 6.23 1.41 23.96
C TYR A 29 6.31 -0.08 24.25
N GLY A 30 7.38 -0.79 23.86
CA GLY A 30 7.58 -2.22 24.13
C GLY A 30 6.47 -3.12 23.58
N ASP A 31 6.46 -4.41 23.96
CA ASP A 31 5.47 -5.43 23.56
C ASP A 31 4.10 -5.25 24.24
N ARG A 32 3.63 -4.02 24.46
CA ARG A 32 2.41 -3.73 25.25
C ARG A 32 1.08 -3.93 24.51
N ILE A 33 1.12 -4.44 23.28
CA ILE A 33 -0.08 -4.59 22.44
C ILE A 33 -0.31 -6.07 22.17
N GLU A 34 -1.43 -6.58 22.67
CA GLU A 34 -1.89 -7.94 22.42
C GLU A 34 -3.20 -7.89 21.64
N LEU A 35 -3.31 -8.71 20.60
CA LEU A 35 -4.57 -8.94 19.88
C LEU A 35 -4.87 -10.43 19.92
N LEU A 36 -6.04 -10.84 20.44
CA LEU A 36 -6.43 -12.26 20.55
C LEU A 36 -5.41 -13.13 21.32
N GLY A 37 -4.75 -12.57 22.34
CA GLY A 37 -3.73 -13.27 23.15
C GLY A 37 -2.39 -13.44 22.44
N ILE A 38 -2.21 -12.77 21.30
CA ILE A 38 -1.00 -12.79 20.50
C ILE A 38 -0.29 -11.44 20.71
N PRO A 39 0.92 -11.44 21.32
CA PRO A 39 1.68 -10.21 21.52
C PRO A 39 2.26 -9.68 20.21
N PHE A 40 2.20 -8.35 20.05
CA PHE A 40 2.77 -7.59 18.95
C PHE A 40 3.84 -6.64 19.46
N LYS A 41 4.98 -6.65 18.77
CA LYS A 41 6.15 -5.85 19.12
C LYS A 41 5.97 -4.35 18.87
N ASP A 42 5.08 -3.99 17.96
CA ASP A 42 4.88 -2.60 17.54
C ASP A 42 3.40 -2.36 17.15
N PRO A 43 2.72 -1.32 17.66
CA PRO A 43 1.40 -0.89 17.17
C PRO A 43 1.32 -0.76 15.65
N LEU A 44 2.42 -0.42 14.99
CA LEU A 44 2.50 -0.33 13.54
C LEU A 44 2.25 -1.68 12.85
N VAL A 45 2.68 -2.80 13.44
CA VAL A 45 2.41 -4.14 12.90
C VAL A 45 0.90 -4.44 12.91
N LEU A 46 0.20 -4.03 13.96
CA LEU A 46 -1.25 -4.17 14.02
C LEU A 46 -1.92 -3.34 12.91
N CYS A 47 -1.48 -2.09 12.72
CA CYS A 47 -1.96 -1.25 11.61
C CYS A 47 -1.72 -1.90 10.24
N GLN A 48 -0.54 -2.46 10.01
CA GLN A 48 -0.21 -3.17 8.77
C GLN A 48 -1.19 -4.32 8.50
N ILE A 49 -1.48 -5.14 9.51
CA ILE A 49 -2.40 -6.27 9.41
C ILE A 49 -3.83 -5.79 9.12
N LEU A 50 -4.30 -4.76 9.83
CA LEU A 50 -5.66 -4.24 9.63
C LEU A 50 -5.83 -3.61 8.24
N ILE A 51 -4.84 -2.84 7.77
CA ILE A 51 -4.82 -2.31 6.40
C ILE A 51 -4.77 -3.47 5.40
N ALA A 52 -3.94 -4.49 5.64
CA ALA A 52 -3.85 -5.66 4.75
C ALA A 52 -5.17 -6.39 4.64
N ILE A 53 -5.90 -6.57 5.74
CA ILE A 53 -7.24 -7.18 5.74
C ILE A 53 -8.18 -6.33 4.89
N PHE A 54 -8.26 -5.03 5.16
CA PHE A 54 -9.14 -4.12 4.43
C PHE A 54 -8.86 -4.12 2.91
N ILE A 55 -7.60 -3.95 2.53
CA ILE A 55 -7.18 -3.91 1.13
C ILE A 55 -7.37 -5.28 0.46
N SER A 56 -7.06 -6.38 1.14
CA SER A 56 -7.22 -7.72 0.57
C SER A 56 -8.68 -8.03 0.24
N ILE A 57 -9.65 -7.61 1.07
CA ILE A 57 -11.08 -7.80 0.79
C ILE A 57 -11.47 -7.08 -0.50
N ALA A 58 -11.14 -5.79 -0.61
CA ALA A 58 -11.50 -4.98 -1.77
C ALA A 58 -10.90 -5.54 -3.08
N PHE A 59 -9.60 -5.85 -3.07
CA PHE A 59 -8.90 -6.31 -4.28
C PHE A 59 -9.19 -7.78 -4.62
N MET A 60 -9.42 -8.64 -3.62
CA MET A 60 -9.85 -10.02 -3.87
C MET A 60 -11.24 -10.03 -4.49
N GLN A 61 -12.19 -9.25 -3.95
CA GLN A 61 -13.53 -9.15 -4.52
C GLN A 61 -13.48 -8.56 -5.94
N SER A 62 -12.74 -7.47 -6.15
CA SER A 62 -12.54 -6.83 -7.46
C SER A 62 -11.95 -7.79 -8.50
N GLY A 63 -10.96 -8.61 -8.11
CA GLY A 63 -10.33 -9.58 -8.99
C GLY A 63 -11.23 -10.77 -9.31
N LEU A 64 -11.94 -11.31 -8.31
CA LEU A 64 -12.88 -12.41 -8.51
C LEU A 64 -14.07 -12.02 -9.38
N ASP A 65 -14.60 -10.81 -9.19
CA ASP A 65 -15.69 -10.27 -10.02
C ASP A 65 -15.31 -10.26 -11.51
N LYS A 66 -14.08 -9.85 -11.84
CA LYS A 66 -13.56 -9.87 -13.22
C LYS A 66 -13.40 -11.25 -13.83
N ILE A 67 -13.42 -12.32 -13.02
CA ILE A 67 -13.42 -13.71 -13.48
C ILE A 67 -14.86 -14.20 -13.63
N LEU A 68 -15.69 -13.98 -12.61
CA LEU A 68 -17.06 -14.49 -12.53
C LEU A 68 -17.99 -13.77 -13.50
N ASP A 69 -17.94 -12.43 -13.55
CA ASP A 69 -18.61 -11.60 -14.55
C ASP A 69 -17.59 -10.99 -15.53
N ARG A 70 -16.89 -11.88 -16.25
CA ARG A 70 -15.90 -11.46 -17.24
C ARG A 70 -16.52 -10.65 -18.38
N LYS A 71 -17.73 -11.00 -18.79
CA LYS A 71 -18.40 -10.39 -19.94
C LYS A 71 -18.81 -8.95 -19.63
N GLY A 72 -19.48 -8.72 -18.49
CA GLY A 72 -19.88 -7.38 -18.07
C GLY A 72 -18.68 -6.46 -17.88
N ASN A 73 -17.63 -6.94 -17.20
CA ASN A 73 -16.39 -6.19 -17.03
C ASN A 73 -15.71 -5.83 -18.37
N LEU A 74 -15.72 -6.75 -19.34
CA LEU A 74 -15.13 -6.46 -20.65
C LEU A 74 -15.95 -5.44 -21.45
N GLU A 75 -17.29 -5.50 -21.36
CA GLU A 75 -18.18 -4.50 -21.97
C GLU A 75 -17.95 -3.11 -21.36
N PHE A 76 -17.82 -3.03 -20.03
CA PHE A 76 -17.45 -1.80 -19.34
C PHE A 76 -16.11 -1.25 -19.83
N PHE A 77 -15.05 -2.08 -19.90
CA PHE A 77 -13.72 -1.67 -20.39
C PHE A 77 -13.77 -1.16 -21.83
N LYS A 78 -14.52 -1.83 -22.71
CA LYS A 78 -14.69 -1.41 -24.11
C LYS A 78 -15.35 -0.04 -24.22
N ALA A 79 -16.42 0.19 -23.46
CA ALA A 79 -17.09 1.49 -23.44
C ALA A 79 -16.17 2.58 -22.85
N HIS A 80 -15.55 2.30 -21.70
CA HIS A 80 -14.69 3.24 -20.97
C HIS A 80 -13.48 3.70 -21.79
N PHE A 81 -12.84 2.79 -22.54
CA PHE A 81 -11.66 3.11 -23.35
C PHE A 81 -11.95 3.41 -24.84
N ALA A 82 -13.21 3.47 -25.27
CA ALA A 82 -13.60 3.54 -26.69
C ALA A 82 -12.91 4.67 -27.48
N ASN A 83 -12.72 5.83 -26.84
CA ASN A 83 -12.13 7.03 -27.45
C ASN A 83 -10.64 7.20 -27.17
N THR A 84 -9.96 6.13 -26.74
CA THR A 84 -8.54 6.15 -26.34
C THR A 84 -7.71 5.24 -27.23
N PHE A 85 -6.39 5.40 -27.18
CA PHE A 85 -5.46 4.49 -27.88
C PHE A 85 -5.48 3.07 -27.29
N LEU A 86 -6.07 2.87 -26.10
CA LEU A 86 -6.17 1.59 -25.41
C LEU A 86 -7.35 0.72 -25.85
N LYS A 87 -8.25 1.24 -26.71
CA LYS A 87 -9.50 0.56 -27.10
C LYS A 87 -9.32 -0.88 -27.60
N ASN A 88 -8.21 -1.15 -28.31
CA ASN A 88 -7.90 -2.45 -28.91
C ASN A 88 -7.26 -3.43 -27.92
N PHE A 89 -6.85 -2.95 -26.74
CA PHE A 89 -6.13 -3.75 -25.73
C PHE A 89 -7.00 -4.09 -24.51
N THR A 90 -8.28 -3.71 -24.51
CA THR A 90 -9.20 -3.84 -23.36
C THR A 90 -9.24 -5.24 -22.75
N THR A 91 -9.29 -6.30 -23.56
CA THR A 91 -9.24 -7.69 -23.08
C THR A 91 -7.92 -8.00 -22.36
N LEU A 92 -6.79 -7.58 -22.93
CA LEU A 92 -5.46 -7.81 -22.35
C LEU A 92 -5.29 -7.02 -21.05
N LEU A 93 -5.68 -5.75 -21.06
CA LEU A 93 -5.63 -4.87 -19.89
C LEU A 93 -6.46 -5.45 -18.73
N LEU A 94 -7.68 -5.92 -19.02
CA LEU A 94 -8.54 -6.54 -18.02
C LEU A 94 -7.90 -7.81 -17.45
N SER A 95 -7.26 -8.65 -18.27
CA SER A 95 -6.54 -9.84 -17.78
C SER A 95 -5.35 -9.49 -16.90
N ILE A 96 -4.48 -8.57 -17.34
CA ILE A 96 -3.30 -8.15 -16.57
C ILE A 96 -3.75 -7.56 -15.24
N LEU A 97 -4.75 -6.69 -15.25
CA LEU A 97 -5.32 -6.11 -14.04
C LEU A 97 -5.83 -7.19 -13.08
N THR A 98 -6.64 -8.13 -13.58
CA THR A 98 -7.19 -9.23 -12.76
C THR A 98 -6.08 -10.04 -12.09
N ILE A 99 -5.01 -10.36 -12.83
CA ILE A 99 -3.87 -11.12 -12.31
C ILE A 99 -3.16 -10.33 -11.20
N LEU A 100 -2.86 -9.05 -11.43
CA LEU A 100 -2.18 -8.21 -10.44
C LEU A 100 -3.01 -8.02 -9.17
N GLU A 101 -4.30 -7.77 -9.29
CA GLU A 101 -5.23 -7.64 -8.16
C GLU A 101 -5.26 -8.91 -7.32
N LEU A 102 -5.39 -10.08 -7.96
CA LEU A 102 -5.44 -11.37 -7.26
C LEU A 102 -4.11 -11.75 -6.63
N ILE A 103 -2.99 -11.57 -7.33
CA ILE A 103 -1.66 -11.85 -6.75
C ILE A 103 -1.43 -10.95 -5.54
N GLY A 104 -1.67 -9.65 -5.67
CA GLY A 104 -1.51 -8.71 -4.56
C GLY A 104 -2.40 -9.06 -3.37
N ALA A 105 -3.69 -9.34 -3.61
CA ALA A 105 -4.62 -9.73 -2.55
C ALA A 105 -4.22 -11.05 -1.87
N LEU A 106 -3.82 -12.07 -2.64
CA LEU A 106 -3.36 -13.35 -2.08
C LEU A 106 -2.07 -13.20 -1.27
N MET A 107 -1.14 -12.34 -1.70
CA MET A 107 0.06 -12.01 -0.92
C MET A 107 -0.30 -11.35 0.41
N LEU A 108 -1.28 -10.44 0.44
CA LEU A 108 -1.76 -9.83 1.68
C LEU A 108 -2.39 -10.87 2.61
N ILE A 109 -3.26 -11.75 2.10
CA ILE A 109 -3.90 -12.83 2.88
C ILE A 109 -2.84 -13.77 3.46
N TYR A 110 -1.89 -14.19 2.64
CA TYR A 110 -0.78 -15.03 3.08
C TYR A 110 0.11 -14.31 4.11
N GLY A 111 0.33 -13.01 3.91
CA GLY A 111 1.10 -12.18 4.84
C GLY A 111 0.43 -11.96 6.18
N ILE A 112 -0.91 -11.88 6.22
CA ILE A 112 -1.66 -11.85 7.48
C ILE A 112 -1.39 -13.14 8.26
N TYR A 113 -1.52 -14.30 7.63
CA TYR A 113 -1.18 -15.58 8.26
C TYR A 113 0.28 -15.60 8.75
N PHE A 114 1.23 -15.17 7.93
CA PHE A 114 2.66 -15.12 8.29
C PHE A 114 2.97 -14.15 9.44
N ALA A 115 2.23 -13.04 9.56
CA ALA A 115 2.40 -12.09 10.65
C ALA A 115 2.04 -12.71 12.01
N PHE A 116 0.99 -13.54 12.03
CA PHE A 116 0.60 -14.28 13.24
C PHE A 116 1.51 -15.47 13.52
N ALA A 117 1.84 -16.28 12.51
CA ALA A 117 2.59 -17.52 12.69
C ALA A 117 4.10 -17.31 12.87
N TYR A 118 4.68 -16.36 12.14
CA TYR A 118 6.14 -16.17 12.03
C TYR A 118 6.61 -14.76 12.42
N ARG A 119 5.71 -13.90 12.93
CA ARG A 119 6.05 -12.54 13.41
C ARG A 119 6.70 -11.65 12.36
N THR A 120 6.36 -11.83 11.09
CA THR A 120 6.90 -11.05 9.97
C THR A 120 5.79 -10.54 9.07
N THR A 121 5.91 -9.29 8.62
CA THR A 121 4.97 -8.65 7.70
C THR A 121 5.53 -8.52 6.28
N LEU A 122 6.59 -9.26 5.96
CA LEU A 122 7.27 -9.21 4.66
C LEU A 122 6.33 -9.47 3.47
N TRP A 123 5.43 -10.45 3.59
CA TRP A 123 4.46 -10.74 2.54
C TRP A 123 3.38 -9.67 2.41
N ILE A 124 3.04 -9.00 3.53
CA ILE A 124 2.15 -7.83 3.50
C ILE A 124 2.82 -6.69 2.73
N PHE A 125 4.11 -6.44 2.97
CA PHE A 125 4.88 -5.44 2.23
C PHE A 125 4.84 -5.70 0.71
N TYR A 126 5.14 -6.93 0.29
CA TYR A 126 5.12 -7.26 -1.14
C TYR A 126 3.72 -7.15 -1.75
N GLY A 127 2.67 -7.58 -1.03
CA GLY A 127 1.29 -7.39 -1.47
C GLY A 127 0.93 -5.91 -1.66
N PHE A 128 1.32 -5.04 -0.71
CA PHE A 128 1.13 -3.60 -0.83
C PHE A 128 1.89 -3.01 -2.02
N VAL A 129 3.13 -3.41 -2.28
CA VAL A 129 3.88 -2.94 -3.46
C VAL A 129 3.17 -3.33 -4.76
N VAL A 130 2.72 -4.58 -4.89
CA VAL A 130 1.98 -5.04 -6.07
C VAL A 130 0.69 -4.25 -6.26
N LEU A 131 -0.07 -4.01 -5.19
CA LEU A 131 -1.34 -3.28 -5.28
C LEU A 131 -1.16 -1.77 -5.46
N ALA A 132 -0.08 -1.17 -4.96
CA ALA A 132 0.29 0.21 -5.26
C ALA A 132 0.56 0.40 -6.76
N LEU A 133 1.31 -0.53 -7.38
CA LEU A 133 1.53 -0.54 -8.82
C LEU A 133 0.23 -0.75 -9.59
N THR A 134 -0.61 -1.67 -9.11
CA THR A 134 -1.94 -1.94 -9.70
C THR A 134 -2.83 -0.70 -9.70
N LEU A 135 -2.91 0.01 -8.58
CA LEU A 135 -3.64 1.27 -8.46
C LEU A 135 -3.04 2.37 -9.34
N THR A 136 -1.73 2.40 -9.52
CA THR A 136 -1.08 3.35 -10.43
C THR A 136 -1.52 3.10 -11.88
N PHE A 137 -1.61 1.84 -12.31
CA PHE A 137 -2.15 1.49 -13.63
C PHE A 137 -3.64 1.82 -13.77
N LEU A 138 -4.45 1.51 -12.75
CA LEU A 138 -5.87 1.89 -12.73
C LEU A 138 -6.03 3.40 -12.85
N PHE A 139 -5.32 4.18 -12.01
CA PHE A 139 -5.35 5.64 -12.03
C PHE A 139 -4.94 6.19 -13.39
N ALA A 140 -3.86 5.66 -13.99
CA ALA A 140 -3.45 6.05 -15.34
C ALA A 140 -4.55 5.76 -16.37
N GLY A 141 -5.20 4.59 -16.30
CA GLY A 141 -6.36 4.23 -17.12
C GLY A 141 -7.48 5.26 -17.03
N GLN A 142 -7.88 5.62 -15.81
CA GLN A 142 -8.91 6.65 -15.54
C GLN A 142 -8.52 8.01 -16.12
N ARG A 143 -7.25 8.40 -16.02
CA ARG A 143 -6.76 9.67 -16.60
C ARG A 143 -6.75 9.66 -18.13
N ILE A 144 -6.43 8.52 -18.76
CA ILE A 144 -6.43 8.37 -20.22
C ILE A 144 -7.86 8.43 -20.78
N SER A 145 -8.83 7.85 -20.08
CA SER A 145 -10.27 7.92 -20.43
C SER A 145 -10.93 9.25 -20.03
N LYS A 146 -10.21 10.13 -19.32
CA LYS A 146 -10.70 11.39 -18.75
C LYS A 146 -11.80 11.21 -17.68
N ASP A 147 -11.83 10.06 -17.04
CA ASP A 147 -12.67 9.81 -15.87
C ASP A 147 -11.98 10.33 -14.60
N TYR A 148 -12.18 11.63 -14.32
CA TYR A 148 -11.56 12.29 -13.17
C TYR A 148 -12.17 11.87 -11.84
N LEU A 149 -13.45 11.46 -11.82
CA LEU A 149 -14.13 11.00 -10.63
C LEU A 149 -13.64 9.60 -10.26
N GLY A 150 -13.62 8.67 -11.23
CA GLY A 150 -13.06 7.34 -11.04
C GLY A 150 -11.58 7.39 -10.62
N ALA A 151 -10.80 8.34 -11.15
CA ALA A 151 -9.42 8.54 -10.70
C ALA A 151 -9.33 9.01 -9.23
N ALA A 152 -10.27 9.82 -8.75
CA ALA A 152 -10.30 10.31 -7.38
C ALA A 152 -10.66 9.19 -6.39
N ASP A 153 -11.59 8.30 -6.76
CA ASP A 153 -12.04 7.19 -5.92
C ASP A 153 -10.93 6.17 -5.60
N LEU A 154 -9.86 6.13 -6.40
CA LEU A 154 -8.69 5.28 -6.18
C LEU A 154 -7.71 5.84 -5.15
N VAL A 155 -7.72 7.16 -4.93
CA VAL A 155 -6.74 7.85 -4.07
C VAL A 155 -6.78 7.36 -2.61
N PRO A 156 -7.95 7.14 -1.97
CA PRO A 156 -7.99 6.63 -0.60
C PRO A 156 -7.33 5.26 -0.44
N TYR A 157 -7.55 4.32 -1.37
CA TYR A 157 -6.90 3.01 -1.35
C TYR A 157 -5.38 3.14 -1.50
N PHE A 158 -4.93 4.03 -2.39
CA PHE A 158 -3.51 4.27 -2.60
C PHE A 158 -2.86 4.84 -1.34
N ILE A 159 -3.49 5.84 -0.70
CA ILE A 159 -3.00 6.42 0.56
C ILE A 159 -2.89 5.35 1.64
N LEU A 160 -3.92 4.51 1.83
CA LEU A 160 -3.87 3.43 2.83
C LEU A 160 -2.71 2.46 2.59
N ILE A 161 -2.48 2.07 1.34
CA ILE A 161 -1.36 1.19 0.96
C ILE A 161 -0.01 1.87 1.25
N ILE A 162 0.14 3.15 0.91
CA ILE A 162 1.38 3.90 1.20
C ILE A 162 1.60 4.04 2.70
N LEU A 163 0.57 4.32 3.50
CA LEU A 163 0.67 4.34 4.96
C LEU A 163 1.09 2.97 5.50
N GLY A 164 0.53 1.88 4.96
CA GLY A 164 0.94 0.51 5.27
C GLY A 164 2.43 0.28 5.01
N ILE A 165 2.94 0.69 3.84
CA ILE A 165 4.36 0.59 3.48
C ILE A 165 5.23 1.46 4.40
N MET A 166 4.84 2.71 4.65
CA MET A 166 5.60 3.63 5.52
C MET A 166 5.73 3.12 6.94
N SER A 167 4.74 2.37 7.43
CA SER A 167 4.75 1.81 8.79
C SER A 167 5.69 0.61 8.98
N MET A 168 6.35 0.14 7.91
CA MET A 168 7.23 -1.05 7.94
C MET A 168 8.71 -0.72 8.20
N TYR A 169 9.01 0.55 8.55
CA TYR A 169 10.34 1.06 8.87
C TYR A 169 10.46 1.46 10.34
#